data_AF-A0AAD1SS74-F1
#
_entry.id   AF-A0AAD1SS74-F1
#
_cell.length_a   1.000
_cell.length_b   1.000
_cell.length_c   1.000
_cell.angle_alpha   90.00
_cell.angle_beta   90.00
_cell.angle_gamma   90.00
#
_symmetry.space_group_name_H-M   'P 1'
#
loop_
_entity.id
_entity.type
_entity.pdbx_description
1 polymer ?
#
loop_
_entity_poly.entity_id
_entity_poly.type
_entity_poly.pdbx_seq_one_letter_code
_entity_poly.pdbx_strand_id
1 'polypeptide(L)'
;MVSFIKGGIKVRNSYQTYKELDSLQKSGSYAKGQSHGHFEDGVKLGVGAFNLTLSMLPTRILRLLEFVGFSGNKEYGLTQLQEGATAHSFRALLCTLLLLCYHTFLSFVLGTGRGNIEEAENLLQPYLNRYPKGAIFLFFAGRIEEIKGNIDTAIRRFEECCEAQQNWKQFHHMCYWQLMWCFTYKQQWKMAYFYADLLCKESSWSKATYTYMKASYLSMFDKQDCKPFGDDEVKLFRQVPTLKLKIAGKSLPTEKFAIRKSRRYLQDNPVLLPVPPLEIMYILNGYAVIGKHADVTESMLVTLVQAEEALEGVAVSEFKMDDQCVLKLLKGLCFRYLGRVDEAKDCFNYIHVNEKKIKYDHYLIPNALLELALLCLQLEKREEAIKLLETAKANTVLTLQPDANFTGRSSDSYCVTDIQCLNPLHGDTELSSWRCIDSIN
;
A
#
# COMPACT_ATOMS: atom_id res chain seq x y z
N MET A 1 1.98 -27.67 0.03
CA MET A 1 0.57 -27.81 -0.38
C MET A 1 -0.31 -28.34 0.76
N VAL A 2 0.01 -29.50 1.35
CA VAL A 2 -0.73 -30.06 2.51
C VAL A 2 -0.79 -29.12 3.71
N SER A 3 0.30 -28.41 4.03
CA SER A 3 0.35 -27.40 5.12
C SER A 3 -0.60 -26.23 4.88
N PHE A 4 -0.77 -25.80 3.63
CA PHE A 4 -1.65 -24.69 3.24
C PHE A 4 -3.12 -25.09 3.36
N ILE A 5 -3.48 -26.28 2.89
CA ILE A 5 -4.84 -26.83 3.04
C ILE A 5 -5.19 -26.99 4.53
N LYS A 6 -4.27 -27.55 5.33
CA LYS A 6 -4.44 -27.65 6.79
C LYS A 6 -4.61 -26.28 7.44
N GLY A 7 -3.86 -25.27 6.98
CA GLY A 7 -4.00 -23.88 7.43
C GLY A 7 -5.40 -23.31 7.12
N GLY A 8 -5.86 -23.45 5.87
CA GLY A 8 -7.20 -23.02 5.46
C GLY A 8 -8.33 -23.68 6.25
N ILE A 9 -8.23 -24.99 6.50
CA ILE A 9 -9.21 -25.72 7.35
C ILE A 9 -9.20 -25.18 8.78
N LYS A 10 -8.04 -24.89 9.36
CA LYS A 10 -7.95 -24.32 10.71
C LYS A 10 -8.59 -22.93 10.80
N VAL A 11 -8.34 -22.08 9.80
CA VAL A 11 -8.97 -20.75 9.71
C VAL A 11 -10.50 -20.89 9.62
N ARG A 12 -10.99 -21.82 8.80
CA ARG A 12 -12.43 -22.12 8.68
C ARG A 12 -13.04 -22.58 10.00
N ASN A 13 -12.40 -23.53 10.67
CA ASN A 13 -12.90 -24.03 11.94
C ASN A 13 -12.96 -22.91 12.99
N SER A 14 -11.91 -22.08 13.06
CA SER A 14 -11.91 -20.93 13.95
C SER A 14 -13.04 -19.95 13.63
N TYR A 15 -13.28 -19.66 12.36
CA TYR A 15 -14.39 -18.78 11.94
C TYR A 15 -15.76 -19.35 12.34
N GLN A 16 -15.99 -20.65 12.10
CA GLN A 16 -17.24 -21.30 12.50
C GLN A 16 -17.44 -21.30 14.01
N THR A 17 -16.38 -21.57 14.79
CA THR A 17 -16.44 -21.44 16.26
C THR A 17 -16.87 -20.04 16.67
N TYR A 18 -16.30 -18.98 16.11
CA TYR A 18 -16.75 -17.61 16.47
C TYR A 18 -18.20 -17.33 16.09
N LYS A 19 -18.71 -17.87 14.98
CA LYS A 19 -20.13 -17.76 14.61
C LYS A 19 -21.05 -18.48 15.59
N GLU A 20 -20.66 -19.68 16.02
CA GLU A 20 -21.39 -20.44 17.03
C GLU A 20 -21.43 -19.70 18.37
N LEU A 21 -20.28 -19.13 18.79
CA LEU A 21 -20.19 -18.36 20.02
C LEU A 21 -20.99 -17.05 19.97
N ASP A 22 -21.00 -16.35 18.83
CA ASP A 22 -21.85 -15.15 18.60
C ASP A 22 -23.34 -15.50 18.65
N SER A 23 -23.72 -16.64 18.05
CA SER A 23 -25.10 -17.13 18.09
C SER A 23 -25.52 -17.53 19.50
N LEU A 24 -24.62 -18.19 20.25
CA LEU A 24 -24.83 -18.52 21.66
C LEU A 24 -25.03 -17.25 22.49
N GLN A 25 -24.19 -16.24 22.32
CA GLN A 25 -24.29 -14.97 23.06
C GLN A 25 -25.64 -14.26 22.80
N LYS A 26 -26.17 -14.36 21.59
CA LYS A 26 -27.47 -13.77 21.19
C LYS A 26 -28.68 -14.62 21.58
N SER A 27 -28.47 -15.87 22.01
CA SER A 27 -29.55 -16.78 22.36
C SER A 27 -30.18 -16.42 23.72
N GLY A 28 -31.48 -16.67 23.85
CA GLY A 28 -32.21 -16.47 25.11
C GLY A 28 -31.78 -17.40 26.25
N SER A 29 -31.01 -18.45 25.95
CA SER A 29 -30.46 -19.40 26.93
C SER A 29 -29.07 -19.01 27.45
N TYR A 30 -28.51 -17.89 26.99
CA TYR A 30 -27.19 -17.45 27.43
C TYR A 30 -27.22 -16.95 28.88
N ALA A 31 -26.55 -17.71 29.76
CA ALA A 31 -26.43 -17.39 31.18
C ALA A 31 -25.14 -16.60 31.47
N LYS A 32 -25.29 -15.43 32.10
CA LYS A 32 -24.17 -14.56 32.47
C LYS A 32 -23.54 -15.00 33.80
N GLY A 33 -22.51 -15.84 33.74
CA GLY A 33 -21.67 -16.20 34.88
C GLY A 33 -20.65 -15.12 35.26
N GLN A 34 -19.79 -15.35 36.26
CA GLN A 34 -18.82 -14.34 36.72
C GLN A 34 -17.83 -13.85 35.65
N SER A 35 -17.50 -14.70 34.66
CA SER A 35 -16.52 -14.38 33.61
C SER A 35 -17.14 -14.03 32.25
N HIS A 36 -18.45 -13.77 32.21
CA HIS A 36 -19.18 -13.52 30.96
C HIS A 36 -18.58 -12.36 30.14
N GLY A 37 -18.11 -11.29 30.79
CA GLY A 37 -17.47 -10.16 30.07
C GLY A 37 -16.22 -10.56 29.28
N HIS A 38 -15.37 -11.43 29.82
CA HIS A 38 -14.20 -11.94 29.09
C HIS A 38 -14.57 -12.81 27.89
N PHE A 39 -15.68 -13.53 27.99
CA PHE A 39 -16.23 -14.31 26.90
C PHE A 39 -16.77 -13.39 25.81
N GLU A 40 -17.66 -12.45 26.16
CA GLU A 40 -18.27 -11.49 25.23
C GLU A 40 -17.22 -10.65 24.50
N ASP A 41 -16.21 -10.14 25.21
CA ASP A 41 -15.07 -9.44 24.60
C ASP A 41 -14.30 -10.33 23.60
N GLY A 42 -14.18 -11.63 23.92
CA GLY A 42 -13.51 -12.60 23.06
C GLY A 42 -14.28 -12.90 21.80
N VAL A 43 -15.60 -13.00 21.91
CA VAL A 43 -16.51 -13.16 20.77
C VAL A 43 -16.42 -11.91 19.89
N LYS A 44 -16.57 -10.72 20.45
CA LYS A 44 -16.43 -9.44 19.72
C LYS A 44 -15.11 -9.33 18.97
N LEU A 45 -13.98 -9.64 19.62
CA LEU A 45 -12.66 -9.62 18.99
C LEU A 45 -12.61 -10.55 17.75
N GLY A 46 -13.01 -11.81 17.91
CA GLY A 46 -12.93 -12.78 16.83
C GLY A 46 -13.92 -12.51 15.70
N VAL A 47 -15.19 -12.27 16.04
CA VAL A 47 -16.24 -11.94 15.08
C VAL A 47 -15.87 -10.68 14.31
N GLY A 48 -15.41 -9.65 15.02
CA GLY A 48 -14.94 -8.38 14.45
C GLY A 48 -13.77 -8.57 13.50
N ALA A 49 -12.72 -9.27 13.94
CA ALA A 49 -11.53 -9.54 13.14
C ALA A 49 -11.85 -10.33 11.85
N PHE A 50 -12.66 -11.39 11.95
CA PHE A 50 -13.03 -12.20 10.80
C PHE A 50 -13.90 -11.42 9.81
N ASN A 51 -14.94 -10.73 10.29
CA ASN A 51 -15.84 -9.99 9.41
C ASN A 51 -15.10 -8.88 8.65
N LEU A 52 -14.26 -8.13 9.36
CA LEU A 52 -13.45 -7.07 8.77
C LEU A 52 -12.46 -7.65 7.75
N THR A 53 -11.65 -8.64 8.14
CA THR A 53 -10.62 -9.23 7.26
C THR A 53 -11.23 -9.86 6.01
N LEU A 54 -12.33 -10.59 6.15
CA LEU A 54 -13.03 -11.21 5.03
C LEU A 54 -13.66 -10.18 4.09
N SER A 55 -14.23 -9.08 4.62
CA SER A 55 -14.80 -8.02 3.78
C SER A 55 -13.78 -7.27 2.93
N MET A 56 -12.50 -7.32 3.33
CA MET A 56 -11.40 -6.68 2.59
C MET A 56 -10.80 -7.61 1.53
N LEU A 57 -11.24 -8.87 1.43
CA LEU A 57 -10.74 -9.78 0.41
C LEU A 57 -11.32 -9.43 -0.97
N PRO A 58 -10.55 -9.63 -2.04
CA PRO A 58 -11.01 -9.42 -3.40
C PRO A 58 -12.25 -10.26 -3.71
N THR A 59 -13.23 -9.70 -4.44
CA THR A 59 -14.55 -10.33 -4.64
C THR A 59 -14.48 -11.73 -5.24
N ARG A 60 -13.46 -12.04 -6.04
CA ARG A 60 -13.23 -13.39 -6.60
C ARG A 60 -12.88 -14.40 -5.50
N ILE A 61 -12.03 -14.00 -4.57
CA ILE A 61 -11.62 -14.84 -3.44
C ILE A 61 -12.80 -14.97 -2.47
N LEU A 62 -13.48 -13.85 -2.19
CA LEU A 62 -14.66 -13.86 -1.33
C LEU A 62 -15.73 -14.83 -1.85
N ARG A 63 -16.07 -14.79 -3.15
CA ARG A 63 -17.02 -15.74 -3.77
C ARG A 63 -16.64 -17.21 -3.59
N LEU A 64 -15.34 -17.53 -3.68
CA LEU A 64 -14.85 -18.90 -3.45
C LEU A 64 -14.95 -19.30 -1.97
N LEU A 65 -14.68 -18.37 -1.06
CA LEU A 65 -14.76 -18.60 0.38
C LEU A 65 -16.22 -18.67 0.87
N GLU A 66 -17.12 -17.89 0.26
CA GLU A 66 -18.57 -17.92 0.49
C GLU A 66 -19.17 -19.28 0.20
N PHE A 67 -18.75 -19.91 -0.89
CA PHE A 67 -19.14 -21.29 -1.20
C PHE A 67 -18.79 -22.28 -0.08
N VAL A 68 -17.72 -22.00 0.68
CA VAL A 68 -17.24 -22.84 1.79
C VAL A 68 -17.82 -22.38 3.16
N GLY A 69 -18.66 -21.35 3.14
CA GLY A 69 -19.42 -20.85 4.29
C GLY A 69 -18.79 -19.66 5.02
N PHE A 70 -17.82 -18.98 4.43
CA PHE A 70 -17.30 -17.71 4.96
C PHE A 70 -18.12 -16.52 4.46
N SER A 71 -18.38 -15.54 5.31
CA SER A 71 -18.94 -14.25 4.90
C SER A 71 -18.29 -13.14 5.72
N GLY A 72 -18.04 -11.99 5.09
CA GLY A 72 -17.51 -10.80 5.75
C GLY A 72 -18.48 -9.63 5.61
N ASN A 73 -18.71 -8.90 6.69
CA ASN A 73 -19.44 -7.64 6.70
C ASN A 73 -18.58 -6.59 7.39
N LYS A 74 -18.14 -5.57 6.65
CA LYS A 74 -17.19 -4.56 7.11
C LYS A 74 -17.75 -3.78 8.30
N GLU A 75 -18.94 -3.24 8.16
CA GLU A 75 -19.62 -2.38 9.14
C GLU A 75 -19.83 -3.14 10.44
N TYR A 76 -20.37 -4.36 10.35
CA TYR A 76 -20.55 -5.24 11.50
C TYR A 76 -19.21 -5.59 12.16
N GLY A 77 -18.17 -5.88 11.35
CA GLY A 77 -16.83 -6.13 11.84
C GLY A 77 -16.27 -4.96 12.67
N LEU A 78 -16.43 -3.74 12.16
CA LEU A 78 -16.00 -2.51 12.85
C LEU A 78 -16.80 -2.27 14.13
N THR A 79 -18.13 -2.40 14.11
CA THR A 79 -18.96 -2.26 15.32
C THR A 79 -18.55 -3.23 16.41
N GLN A 80 -18.32 -4.51 16.08
CA GLN A 80 -17.90 -5.50 17.08
C GLN A 80 -16.52 -5.18 17.68
N LEU A 81 -15.56 -4.72 16.86
CA LEU A 81 -14.25 -4.30 17.36
C LEU A 81 -14.34 -3.05 18.23
N GLN A 82 -15.14 -2.04 17.84
CA GLN A 82 -15.36 -0.82 18.61
C GLN A 82 -15.98 -1.14 19.97
N GLU A 83 -17.03 -1.95 20.01
CA GLU A 83 -17.66 -2.42 21.25
C GLU A 83 -16.73 -3.29 22.10
N GLY A 84 -15.79 -4.01 21.48
CA GLY A 84 -14.79 -4.80 22.20
C GLY A 84 -13.66 -3.91 22.77
N ALA A 85 -13.36 -2.79 22.12
CA ALA A 85 -12.33 -1.85 22.55
C ALA A 85 -12.74 -0.99 23.75
N THR A 86 -14.04 -0.84 24.04
CA THR A 86 -14.53 -0.09 25.20
C THR A 86 -14.37 -0.84 26.53
N ALA A 87 -14.12 -2.15 26.48
CA ALA A 87 -13.95 -2.97 27.68
C ALA A 87 -12.60 -2.72 28.38
N HIS A 88 -12.51 -3.06 29.66
CA HIS A 88 -11.25 -3.00 30.44
C HIS A 88 -10.56 -4.36 30.51
N SER A 89 -10.26 -4.96 29.34
CA SER A 89 -9.65 -6.28 29.25
C SER A 89 -8.47 -6.32 28.29
N PHE A 90 -7.65 -7.38 28.36
CA PHE A 90 -6.57 -7.59 27.39
C PHE A 90 -7.09 -7.70 25.94
N ARG A 91 -8.32 -8.18 25.76
CA ARG A 91 -8.97 -8.30 24.45
C ARG A 91 -9.35 -6.94 23.88
N ALA A 92 -9.69 -5.98 24.74
CA ALA A 92 -9.92 -4.60 24.32
C ALA A 92 -8.68 -3.99 23.66
N LEU A 93 -7.49 -4.25 24.21
CA LEU A 93 -6.23 -3.85 23.56
C LEU A 93 -6.09 -4.47 22.17
N LEU A 94 -6.38 -5.77 22.01
CA LEU A 94 -6.30 -6.42 20.70
C LEU A 94 -7.32 -5.84 19.71
N CYS A 95 -8.53 -5.53 20.15
CA CYS A 95 -9.53 -4.82 19.34
C CYS A 95 -9.03 -3.45 18.91
N THR A 96 -8.49 -2.65 19.85
CA THR A 96 -7.89 -1.35 19.54
C THR A 96 -6.75 -1.47 18.53
N LEU A 97 -5.84 -2.44 18.69
CA LEU A 97 -4.74 -2.64 17.75
C LEU A 97 -5.23 -3.03 16.34
N LEU A 98 -6.29 -3.83 16.23
CA LEU A 98 -6.90 -4.16 14.93
C LEU A 98 -7.56 -2.95 14.27
N LEU A 99 -8.28 -2.13 15.04
CA LEU A 99 -8.86 -0.87 14.56
C LEU A 99 -7.76 0.11 14.12
N LEU A 100 -6.69 0.26 14.90
CA LEU A 100 -5.54 1.09 14.54
C LEU A 100 -4.90 0.59 13.24
N CYS A 101 -4.67 -0.72 13.10
CA CYS A 101 -4.19 -1.32 11.84
C CYS A 101 -5.12 -1.00 10.67
N TYR A 102 -6.43 -1.12 10.87
CA TYR A 102 -7.42 -0.83 9.85
C TYR A 102 -7.39 0.65 9.41
N HIS A 103 -7.46 1.58 10.37
CA HIS A 103 -7.53 3.00 10.08
C HIS A 103 -6.21 3.59 9.56
N THR A 104 -5.04 3.03 9.93
CA THR A 104 -3.73 3.61 9.61
C THR A 104 -2.93 2.85 8.53
N PHE A 105 -3.26 1.59 8.27
CA PHE A 105 -2.60 0.79 7.23
C PHE A 105 -3.56 0.31 6.15
N LEU A 106 -4.60 -0.43 6.53
CA LEU A 106 -5.44 -1.12 5.53
C LEU A 106 -6.25 -0.14 4.68
N SER A 107 -6.89 0.85 5.30
CA SER A 107 -7.60 1.93 4.58
C SER A 107 -6.67 2.71 3.64
N PHE A 108 -5.43 2.93 4.07
CA PHE A 108 -4.44 3.71 3.35
C PHE A 108 -3.85 2.95 2.16
N VAL A 109 -3.49 1.68 2.35
CA VAL A 109 -2.90 0.82 1.33
C VAL A 109 -3.96 0.37 0.31
N LEU A 110 -5.17 0.04 0.75
CA LEU A 110 -6.25 -0.41 -0.14
C LEU A 110 -6.92 0.76 -0.90
N GLY A 111 -6.56 2.00 -0.56
CA GLY A 111 -6.90 3.18 -1.34
C GLY A 111 -8.19 3.88 -0.93
N THR A 112 -8.91 3.46 0.12
CA THR A 112 -10.12 4.19 0.56
C THR A 112 -9.82 5.64 0.96
N GLY A 113 -8.54 5.94 1.28
CA GLY A 113 -8.00 7.31 1.37
C GLY A 113 -8.62 8.17 2.47
N ARG A 114 -9.54 7.60 3.25
CA ARG A 114 -10.33 8.21 4.32
C ARG A 114 -10.38 7.25 5.49
N GLY A 115 -9.21 6.79 5.96
CA GLY A 115 -9.13 6.24 7.30
C GLY A 115 -9.64 7.30 8.29
N ASN A 116 -10.42 6.89 9.28
CA ASN A 116 -10.87 7.78 10.34
C ASN A 116 -9.68 8.08 11.27
N ILE A 117 -8.89 9.09 10.92
CA ILE A 117 -7.68 9.49 11.67
C ILE A 117 -8.07 9.93 13.09
N GLU A 118 -9.17 10.67 13.23
CA GLU A 118 -9.69 11.12 14.53
C GLU A 118 -10.03 9.93 15.42
N GLU A 119 -10.68 8.90 14.89
CA GLU A 119 -10.94 7.66 15.63
C GLU A 119 -9.65 6.93 16.00
N ALA A 120 -8.66 6.88 15.11
CA ALA A 120 -7.35 6.29 15.42
C ALA A 120 -6.64 7.04 16.55
N GLU A 121 -6.69 8.37 16.57
CA GLU A 121 -6.15 9.20 17.66
C GLU A 121 -6.88 8.93 18.98
N ASN A 122 -8.22 8.93 18.95
CA ASN A 122 -9.07 8.67 20.13
C ASN A 122 -8.83 7.27 20.71
N LEU A 123 -8.67 6.25 19.86
CA LEU A 123 -8.34 4.90 20.28
C LEU A 123 -6.94 4.79 20.90
N LEU A 124 -5.97 5.56 20.39
CA LEU A 124 -4.57 5.47 20.82
C LEU A 124 -4.29 6.27 22.10
N GLN A 125 -4.91 7.43 22.28
CA GLN A 125 -4.58 8.38 23.34
C GLN A 125 -4.61 7.77 24.77
N PRO A 126 -5.58 6.94 25.17
CA PRO A 126 -5.59 6.32 26.50
C PRO A 126 -4.36 5.43 26.74
N TYR A 127 -3.87 4.76 25.69
CA TYR A 127 -2.70 3.88 25.79
C TYR A 127 -1.38 4.66 25.80
N LEU A 128 -1.27 5.79 25.10
CA LEU A 128 -0.12 6.69 25.24
C LEU A 128 -0.04 7.29 26.64
N ASN A 129 -1.17 7.68 27.22
CA ASN A 129 -1.21 8.20 28.59
C ASN A 129 -0.78 7.14 29.62
N ARG A 130 -1.25 5.90 29.44
CA ARG A 130 -0.97 4.80 30.38
C ARG A 130 0.42 4.18 30.18
N TYR A 131 0.88 4.10 28.92
CA TYR A 131 2.12 3.44 28.51
C TYR A 131 2.92 4.37 27.57
N PRO A 132 3.47 5.48 28.08
CA PRO A 132 4.11 6.50 27.24
C PRO A 132 5.37 6.02 26.50
N LYS A 133 5.98 4.92 26.96
CA LYS A 133 7.12 4.26 26.31
C LYS A 133 6.75 2.92 25.66
N GLY A 134 5.46 2.65 25.45
CA GLY A 134 5.03 1.44 24.77
C GLY A 134 5.36 1.52 23.28
N ALA A 135 6.37 0.76 22.82
CA ALA A 135 6.85 0.81 21.44
C ALA A 135 5.73 0.69 20.39
N ILE A 136 4.79 -0.25 20.57
CA ILE A 136 3.66 -0.39 19.63
C ILE A 136 2.77 0.87 19.56
N PHE A 137 2.56 1.56 20.68
CA PHE A 137 1.76 2.79 20.73
C PHE A 137 2.51 3.97 20.13
N LEU A 138 3.82 4.08 20.40
CA LEU A 138 4.68 5.08 19.76
C LEU A 138 4.74 4.89 18.24
N PHE A 139 4.80 3.64 17.78
CA PHE A 139 4.74 3.32 16.35
C PHE A 139 3.43 3.79 15.71
N PHE A 140 2.27 3.51 16.32
CA PHE A 140 1.00 4.00 15.81
C PHE A 140 0.88 5.54 15.90
N ALA A 141 1.45 6.17 16.92
CA ALA A 141 1.50 7.63 17.02
C ALA A 141 2.29 8.23 15.86
N GLY A 142 3.46 7.68 15.55
CA GLY A 142 4.25 8.08 14.38
C GLY A 142 3.49 7.88 13.07
N ARG A 143 2.80 6.74 12.92
CA ARG A 143 2.03 6.44 11.71
C ARG A 143 0.85 7.40 11.51
N ILE A 144 0.15 7.77 12.58
CA ILE A 144 -0.93 8.76 12.52
C ILE A 144 -0.38 10.12 12.05
N GLU A 145 0.72 10.58 12.63
CA GLU A 145 1.37 11.84 12.24
C GLU A 145 1.87 11.81 10.79
N GLU A 146 2.38 10.67 10.33
CA GLU A 146 2.79 10.47 8.93
C GLU A 146 1.60 10.63 7.98
N ILE A 147 0.46 9.99 8.26
CA ILE A 147 -0.75 10.09 7.40
C ILE A 147 -1.34 11.50 7.40
N LYS A 148 -1.19 12.24 8.50
CA LYS A 148 -1.57 13.65 8.60
C LYS A 148 -0.65 14.58 7.79
N GLY A 149 0.51 14.10 7.36
CA GLY A 149 1.52 14.90 6.69
C GLY A 149 2.53 15.58 7.63
N ASN A 150 2.42 15.35 8.94
CA ASN A 150 3.30 15.93 9.95
C ASN A 150 4.64 15.17 10.02
N ILE A 151 5.41 15.19 8.93
CA ILE A 151 6.54 14.28 8.69
C ILE A 151 7.63 14.40 9.77
N ASP A 152 7.97 15.61 10.21
CA ASP A 152 9.00 15.80 11.26
C ASP A 152 8.56 15.27 12.62
N THR A 153 7.28 15.33 12.93
CA THR A 153 6.74 14.71 14.16
C THR A 153 6.70 13.19 14.02
N ALA A 154 6.33 12.67 12.86
CA ALA A 154 6.36 11.23 12.59
C ALA A 154 7.76 10.65 12.77
N ILE A 155 8.79 11.29 12.22
CA ILE A 155 10.20 10.89 12.39
C ILE A 155 10.57 10.79 13.87
N ARG A 156 10.33 11.84 14.66
CA ARG A 156 10.61 11.84 16.10
C ARG A 156 9.92 10.70 16.83
N ARG A 157 8.65 10.41 16.52
CA ARG A 157 7.91 9.31 17.15
C ARG A 157 8.46 7.93 16.78
N PHE A 158 8.88 7.72 15.55
CA PHE A 158 9.50 6.46 15.14
C PHE A 158 10.90 6.27 15.76
N GLU A 159 11.66 7.35 15.94
CA GLU A 159 12.93 7.33 16.67
C GLU A 159 12.71 7.02 18.16
N GLU A 160 11.78 7.70 18.83
CA GLU A 160 11.34 7.39 20.20
C GLU A 160 10.92 5.92 20.35
N CYS A 161 10.19 5.38 19.35
CA CYS A 161 9.79 3.97 19.33
C CYS A 161 11.00 3.03 19.26
N CYS A 162 12.03 3.38 18.48
CA CYS A 162 13.26 2.59 18.41
C CYS A 162 14.03 2.64 19.72
N GLU A 163 14.07 3.79 20.40
CA GLU A 163 14.75 3.96 21.69
C GLU A 163 14.03 3.23 22.83
N ALA A 164 12.70 3.11 22.77
CA ALA A 164 11.87 2.55 23.82
C ALA A 164 12.17 1.07 24.15
N GLN A 165 12.74 0.31 23.20
CA GLN A 165 13.07 -1.10 23.39
C GLN A 165 14.20 -1.54 22.45
N GLN A 166 15.03 -2.51 22.86
CA GLN A 166 16.15 -3.04 22.04
C GLN A 166 16.07 -4.57 21.79
N ASN A 167 15.06 -5.24 22.37
CA ASN A 167 14.98 -6.70 22.37
C ASN A 167 14.35 -7.25 21.10
N TRP A 168 13.37 -6.54 20.53
CA TRP A 168 12.59 -6.97 19.37
C TRP A 168 12.96 -6.13 18.16
N LYS A 169 14.01 -6.55 17.46
CA LYS A 169 14.54 -5.87 16.26
C LYS A 169 13.48 -5.73 15.15
N GLN A 170 12.50 -6.62 15.10
CA GLN A 170 11.40 -6.56 14.13
C GLN A 170 10.57 -5.27 14.29
N PHE A 171 10.40 -4.76 15.52
CA PHE A 171 9.75 -3.46 15.74
C PHE A 171 10.61 -2.30 15.20
N HIS A 172 11.94 -2.39 15.33
CA HIS A 172 12.83 -1.42 14.70
C HIS A 172 12.70 -1.48 13.18
N HIS A 173 12.61 -2.67 12.59
CA HIS A 173 12.42 -2.81 11.14
C HIS A 173 11.11 -2.17 10.66
N MET A 174 10.03 -2.26 11.45
CA MET A 174 8.79 -1.54 11.14
C MET A 174 9.01 -0.02 11.18
N CYS A 175 9.75 0.50 12.16
CA CYS A 175 10.08 1.92 12.25
C CYS A 175 11.01 2.38 11.11
N TYR A 176 12.05 1.61 10.79
CA TYR A 176 12.98 1.90 9.70
C TYR A 176 12.26 1.97 8.36
N TRP A 177 11.25 1.13 8.14
CA TRP A 177 10.40 1.23 6.95
C TRP A 177 9.64 2.55 6.89
N GLN A 178 9.04 3.00 7.99
CA GLN A 178 8.33 4.29 7.99
C GLN A 178 9.29 5.49 7.93
N LEU A 179 10.43 5.43 8.61
CA LEU A 179 11.47 6.46 8.55
C LEU A 179 12.01 6.61 7.13
N MET A 180 12.28 5.50 6.43
CA MET A 180 12.66 5.50 5.02
C MET A 180 11.64 6.30 4.17
N TRP A 181 10.34 6.09 4.38
CA TRP A 181 9.29 6.85 3.68
C TRP A 181 9.21 8.31 4.10
N CYS A 182 9.31 8.62 5.40
CA CYS A 182 9.34 9.99 5.89
C CYS A 182 10.49 10.80 5.24
N PHE A 183 11.68 10.23 5.18
CA PHE A 183 12.82 10.86 4.50
C PHE A 183 12.65 10.92 2.97
N THR A 184 11.92 9.98 2.37
CA THR A 184 11.53 10.04 0.94
C THR A 184 10.62 11.23 0.67
N TYR A 185 9.60 11.46 1.52
CA TYR A 185 8.69 12.59 1.38
C TYR A 185 9.42 13.93 1.50
N LYS A 186 10.46 14.00 2.34
CA LYS A 186 11.36 15.16 2.46
C LYS A 186 12.45 15.23 1.38
N GLN A 187 12.49 14.29 0.43
CA GLN A 187 13.53 14.16 -0.61
C GLN A 187 14.96 14.07 -0.05
N GLN A 188 15.11 13.56 1.18
CA GLN A 188 16.40 13.35 1.84
C GLN A 188 16.94 11.95 1.49
N TRP A 189 17.39 11.78 0.24
CA TRP A 189 17.75 10.49 -0.33
C TRP A 189 18.81 9.73 0.47
N LYS A 190 19.80 10.42 1.05
CA LYS A 190 20.87 9.81 1.85
C LYS A 190 20.35 9.13 3.11
N MET A 191 19.40 9.77 3.80
CA MET A 191 18.75 9.21 4.99
C MET A 191 17.81 8.07 4.63
N ALA A 192 17.04 8.22 3.54
CA ALA A 192 16.18 7.15 3.04
C ALA A 192 17.00 5.90 2.63
N TYR A 193 18.13 6.11 1.94
CA TYR A 193 19.09 5.07 1.62
C TYR A 193 19.62 4.37 2.89
N PHE A 194 19.98 5.12 3.93
CA PHE A 194 20.49 4.57 5.19
C PHE A 194 19.50 3.57 5.81
N TYR A 195 18.22 3.95 5.93
CA TYR A 195 17.20 3.04 6.46
C TYR A 195 16.90 1.86 5.53
N ALA A 196 16.93 2.08 4.20
CA ALA A 196 16.82 0.98 3.24
C ALA A 196 17.98 -0.02 3.37
N ASP A 197 19.20 0.45 3.61
CA ASP A 197 20.38 -0.38 3.85
C ASP A 197 20.30 -1.17 5.16
N LEU A 198 19.84 -0.55 6.25
CA LEU A 198 19.57 -1.26 7.51
C LEU A 198 18.55 -2.40 7.31
N LEU A 199 17.45 -2.12 6.60
CA LEU A 199 16.46 -3.14 6.25
C LEU A 199 17.05 -4.24 5.36
N CYS A 200 17.87 -3.89 4.36
CA CYS A 200 18.58 -4.84 3.52
C CYS A 200 19.49 -5.76 4.32
N LYS A 201 20.18 -5.26 5.33
CA LYS A 201 21.11 -6.03 6.16
C LYS A 201 20.36 -6.90 7.16
N GLU A 202 19.41 -6.33 7.87
CA GLU A 202 18.85 -6.97 9.07
C GLU A 202 17.54 -7.72 8.85
N SER A 203 16.66 -7.24 7.96
CA SER A 203 15.31 -7.80 7.81
C SER A 203 15.27 -8.90 6.77
N SER A 204 14.60 -10.03 7.08
CA SER A 204 14.37 -11.12 6.13
C SER A 204 12.99 -11.05 5.44
N TRP A 205 12.22 -9.98 5.65
CA TRP A 205 10.82 -9.92 5.22
C TRP A 205 10.65 -9.74 3.70
N SER A 206 11.41 -8.82 3.08
CA SER A 206 11.33 -8.54 1.64
C SER A 206 12.67 -8.05 1.09
N LYS A 207 13.67 -8.94 1.05
CA LYS A 207 15.06 -8.60 0.65
C LYS A 207 15.11 -7.97 -0.75
N ALA A 208 14.28 -8.43 -1.69
CA ALA A 208 14.24 -7.85 -3.04
C ALA A 208 13.69 -6.41 -3.02
N THR A 209 12.62 -6.14 -2.24
CA THR A 209 12.09 -4.77 -2.11
C THR A 209 13.11 -3.84 -1.46
N TYR A 210 13.72 -4.24 -0.35
CA TYR A 210 14.69 -3.38 0.33
C TYR A 210 15.89 -3.08 -0.57
N THR A 211 16.41 -4.08 -1.29
CA THR A 211 17.54 -3.89 -2.22
C THR A 211 17.16 -2.98 -3.37
N TYR A 212 15.95 -3.10 -3.89
CA TYR A 212 15.41 -2.19 -4.90
C TYR A 212 15.31 -0.76 -4.36
N MET A 213 14.76 -0.55 -3.16
CA MET A 213 14.67 0.79 -2.54
C MET A 213 16.06 1.39 -2.34
N LYS A 214 17.00 0.60 -1.81
CA LYS A 214 18.39 1.00 -1.62
C LYS A 214 19.05 1.46 -2.93
N ALA A 215 18.91 0.68 -4.01
CA ALA A 215 19.39 1.04 -5.35
C ALA A 215 18.69 2.31 -5.88
N SER A 216 17.38 2.41 -5.64
CA SER A 216 16.54 3.53 -6.10
C SER A 216 16.90 4.85 -5.43
N TYR A 217 17.22 4.84 -4.14
CA TYR A 217 17.71 6.05 -3.47
C TYR A 217 19.12 6.42 -3.92
N LEU A 218 19.99 5.43 -4.10
CA LEU A 218 21.35 5.68 -4.59
C LEU A 218 21.34 6.30 -6.00
N SER A 219 20.40 5.91 -6.87
CA SER A 219 20.24 6.54 -8.19
C SER A 219 19.72 7.97 -8.16
N MET A 220 19.18 8.44 -7.03
CA MET A 220 18.72 9.82 -6.84
C MET A 220 19.80 10.74 -6.24
N PHE A 221 20.99 10.23 -5.94
CA PHE A 221 22.09 11.05 -5.42
C PHE A 221 22.65 11.95 -6.52
N ASP A 222 23.22 13.08 -6.13
CA ASP A 222 23.93 13.94 -7.08
C ASP A 222 25.18 13.22 -7.61
N LYS A 223 25.56 13.49 -8.86
CA LYS A 223 26.74 12.85 -9.49
C LYS A 223 28.05 13.07 -8.72
N GLN A 224 28.10 14.12 -7.89
CA GLN A 224 29.25 14.47 -7.06
C GLN A 224 29.23 13.81 -5.67
N ASP A 225 28.10 13.21 -5.28
CA ASP A 225 27.96 12.56 -3.98
C ASP A 225 28.78 11.27 -3.92
N CYS A 226 29.42 11.05 -2.78
CA CYS A 226 30.10 9.80 -2.50
C CYS A 226 29.07 8.68 -2.30
N LYS A 227 29.24 7.57 -3.05
CA LYS A 227 28.43 6.37 -2.86
C LYS A 227 28.87 5.65 -1.58
N PRO A 228 27.97 5.47 -0.58
CA PRO A 228 28.34 4.83 0.68
C PRO A 228 28.76 3.37 0.48
N PHE A 229 29.71 2.91 1.29
CA PHE A 229 30.13 1.50 1.36
C PHE A 229 30.59 0.86 0.03
N GLY A 230 30.94 1.66 -0.98
CA GLY A 230 31.30 1.18 -2.31
C GLY A 230 30.12 0.59 -3.09
N ASP A 231 28.89 0.90 -2.67
CA ASP A 231 27.70 0.46 -3.38
C ASP A 231 27.58 1.11 -4.75
N ASP A 232 26.90 0.39 -5.64
CA ASP A 232 26.62 0.82 -7.00
C ASP A 232 25.18 0.44 -7.36
N GLU A 233 24.39 1.42 -7.77
CA GLU A 233 22.96 1.27 -8.06
C GLU A 233 22.70 0.23 -9.15
N VAL A 234 23.53 0.18 -10.19
CA VAL A 234 23.39 -0.80 -11.29
C VAL A 234 23.62 -2.22 -10.76
N LYS A 235 24.69 -2.44 -9.98
CA LYS A 235 24.95 -3.74 -9.35
C LYS A 235 23.82 -4.14 -8.40
N LEU A 236 23.31 -3.22 -7.60
CA LEU A 236 22.20 -3.50 -6.67
C LEU A 236 20.91 -3.85 -7.44
N PHE A 237 20.53 -3.10 -8.48
CA PHE A 237 19.38 -3.44 -9.31
C PHE A 237 19.50 -4.82 -9.97
N ARG A 238 20.71 -5.19 -10.44
CA ARG A 238 20.97 -6.53 -11.01
C ARG A 238 20.76 -7.67 -10.00
N GLN A 239 20.92 -7.41 -8.70
CA GLN A 239 20.71 -8.42 -7.65
C GLN A 239 19.22 -8.61 -7.30
N VAL A 240 18.36 -7.61 -7.50
CA VAL A 240 16.94 -7.66 -7.09
C VAL A 240 16.21 -8.93 -7.58
N PRO A 241 16.33 -9.38 -8.86
CA PRO A 241 15.66 -10.59 -9.33
C PRO A 241 16.08 -11.88 -8.61
N THR A 242 17.30 -11.95 -8.09
CA THR A 242 17.83 -13.14 -7.41
C THR A 242 17.41 -13.22 -5.94
N LEU A 243 16.88 -12.13 -5.38
CA LEU A 243 16.48 -12.02 -3.98
C LEU A 243 14.98 -12.31 -3.74
N LYS A 244 14.27 -12.73 -4.79
CA LYS A 244 12.83 -13.02 -4.78
C LYS A 244 12.48 -14.05 -3.71
N LEU A 245 11.60 -13.67 -2.79
CA LEU A 245 11.02 -14.60 -1.84
C LEU A 245 9.70 -15.17 -2.39
N LYS A 246 9.39 -16.42 -2.01
CA LYS A 246 8.12 -17.06 -2.30
C LYS A 246 7.42 -17.40 -0.99
N ILE A 247 6.38 -16.65 -0.67
CA ILE A 247 5.47 -16.93 0.45
C ILE A 247 4.26 -17.67 -0.13
N ALA A 248 4.01 -18.90 0.36
CA ALA A 248 2.97 -19.78 -0.19
C ALA A 248 3.06 -19.97 -1.73
N GLY A 249 4.28 -19.98 -2.26
CA GLY A 249 4.54 -20.14 -3.70
C GLY A 249 4.36 -18.86 -4.54
N LYS A 250 3.86 -17.77 -3.95
CA LYS A 250 3.71 -16.46 -4.61
C LYS A 250 4.72 -15.46 -4.06
N SER A 251 5.15 -14.52 -4.90
CA SER A 251 5.99 -13.41 -4.43
C SER A 251 5.13 -12.24 -4.02
N LEU A 252 5.65 -11.48 -3.05
CA LEU A 252 5.05 -10.25 -2.58
C LEU A 252 4.85 -9.30 -3.78
N PRO A 253 3.72 -8.60 -3.88
CA PRO A 253 3.48 -7.73 -5.02
C PRO A 253 4.53 -6.62 -5.20
N THR A 254 5.01 -6.06 -4.09
CA THR A 254 6.11 -5.08 -4.09
C THR A 254 7.43 -5.66 -4.62
N GLU A 255 7.72 -6.95 -4.36
CA GLU A 255 8.87 -7.64 -4.97
C GLU A 255 8.65 -7.85 -6.47
N LYS A 256 7.43 -8.19 -6.92
CA LYS A 256 7.16 -8.34 -8.36
C LYS A 256 7.40 -7.04 -9.12
N PHE A 257 6.93 -5.92 -8.58
CA PHE A 257 7.20 -4.59 -9.13
C PHE A 257 8.71 -4.32 -9.20
N ALA A 258 9.40 -4.47 -8.07
CA ALA A 258 10.85 -4.25 -7.95
C ALA A 258 11.64 -5.08 -8.98
N ILE A 259 11.33 -6.37 -9.09
CA ILE A 259 11.98 -7.29 -10.03
C ILE A 259 11.70 -6.90 -11.48
N ARG A 260 10.46 -6.50 -11.82
CA ARG A 260 10.10 -6.09 -13.18
C ARG A 260 10.90 -4.86 -13.59
N LYS A 261 10.91 -3.81 -12.76
CA LYS A 261 11.62 -2.56 -13.05
C LYS A 261 13.14 -2.78 -13.10
N SER A 262 13.67 -3.66 -12.25
CA SER A 262 15.11 -3.94 -12.22
C SER A 262 15.63 -4.76 -13.40
N ARG A 263 14.77 -5.46 -14.16
CA ARG A 263 15.19 -6.21 -15.36
C ARG A 263 15.90 -5.36 -16.41
N ARG A 264 15.56 -4.07 -16.50
CA ARG A 264 16.23 -3.11 -17.41
C ARG A 264 17.74 -3.00 -17.13
N TYR A 265 18.17 -3.32 -15.90
CA TYR A 265 19.57 -3.26 -15.48
C TYR A 265 20.38 -4.52 -15.83
N LEU A 266 19.77 -5.57 -16.37
CA LEU A 266 20.48 -6.81 -16.72
C LEU A 266 21.37 -6.68 -17.96
N GLN A 267 21.11 -5.70 -18.81
CA GLN A 267 21.96 -5.39 -19.96
C GLN A 267 23.26 -4.70 -19.50
N ASP A 268 24.31 -4.80 -20.32
CA ASP A 268 25.64 -4.23 -20.01
C ASP A 268 25.58 -2.71 -19.85
N ASN A 269 24.88 -2.03 -20.77
CA ASN A 269 24.62 -0.59 -20.75
C ASN A 269 23.12 -0.34 -20.52
N PRO A 270 22.66 -0.33 -19.26
CA PRO A 270 21.24 -0.26 -18.97
C PRO A 270 20.68 1.15 -19.14
N VAL A 271 19.43 1.22 -19.60
CA VAL A 271 18.64 2.47 -19.56
C VAL A 271 18.13 2.67 -18.14
N LEU A 272 18.53 3.78 -17.53
CA LEU A 272 18.24 4.09 -16.13
C LEU A 272 16.76 4.44 -15.93
N LEU A 273 16.22 4.09 -14.77
CA LEU A 273 14.89 4.53 -14.36
C LEU A 273 14.94 6.01 -13.97
N PRO A 274 13.95 6.84 -14.36
CA PRO A 274 14.02 8.29 -14.16
C PRO A 274 13.90 8.69 -12.67
N VAL A 275 12.89 8.16 -11.98
CA VAL A 275 12.59 8.50 -10.57
C VAL A 275 12.09 7.27 -9.80
N PRO A 276 12.88 6.19 -9.70
CA PRO A 276 12.41 4.92 -9.16
C PRO A 276 11.78 4.98 -7.75
N PRO A 277 12.28 5.75 -6.76
CA PRO A 277 11.61 5.80 -5.45
C PRO A 277 10.26 6.51 -5.52
N LEU A 278 10.07 7.46 -6.45
CA LEU A 278 8.82 8.19 -6.62
C LEU A 278 7.76 7.37 -7.35
N GLU A 279 8.17 6.51 -8.28
CA GLU A 279 7.27 5.57 -8.94
C GLU A 279 6.69 4.56 -7.95
N ILE A 280 7.52 3.95 -7.09
CA ILE A 280 7.03 3.02 -6.06
C ILE A 280 6.28 3.74 -4.93
N MET A 281 6.57 5.02 -4.66
CA MET A 281 5.78 5.85 -3.75
C MET A 281 4.32 5.95 -4.21
N TYR A 282 4.07 6.06 -5.51
CA TYR A 282 2.71 6.05 -6.05
C TYR A 282 1.98 4.74 -5.78
N ILE A 283 2.66 3.61 -5.98
CA ILE A 283 2.13 2.26 -5.74
C ILE A 283 1.71 2.09 -4.26
N LEU A 284 2.45 2.71 -3.35
CA LEU A 284 2.21 2.66 -1.91
C LEU A 284 1.39 3.84 -1.37
N ASN A 285 0.73 4.58 -2.27
CA ASN A 285 -0.15 5.70 -1.94
C ASN A 285 0.51 6.88 -1.21
N GLY A 286 1.84 7.02 -1.30
CA GLY A 286 2.59 8.10 -0.61
C GLY A 286 2.25 9.51 -1.08
N TYR A 287 1.71 9.67 -2.30
CA TYR A 287 1.22 10.98 -2.78
C TYR A 287 0.05 11.53 -1.95
N ALA A 288 -0.75 10.66 -1.32
CA ALA A 288 -1.82 11.09 -0.41
C ALA A 288 -1.29 11.71 0.90
N VAL A 289 -0.06 11.37 1.29
CA VAL A 289 0.64 11.94 2.46
C VAL A 289 1.20 13.31 2.12
N ILE A 290 2.03 13.40 1.08
CA ILE A 290 2.63 14.70 0.70
C ILE A 290 1.56 15.71 0.28
N GLY A 291 0.46 15.24 -0.33
CA GLY A 291 -0.67 16.07 -0.74
C GLY A 291 -1.42 16.78 0.39
N LYS A 292 -1.07 16.52 1.66
CA LYS A 292 -1.55 17.30 2.82
C LYS A 292 -0.86 18.65 2.96
N HIS A 293 0.31 18.81 2.35
CA HIS A 293 1.15 20.00 2.44
C HIS A 293 1.58 20.46 1.03
N ALA A 294 1.22 21.70 0.69
CA ALA A 294 1.48 22.25 -0.64
C ALA A 294 2.98 22.41 -0.92
N ASP A 295 3.76 22.86 0.07
CA ASP A 295 5.22 23.05 -0.02
C ASP A 295 5.95 21.74 -0.33
N VAL A 296 5.61 20.65 0.36
CA VAL A 296 6.19 19.32 0.10
C VAL A 296 5.78 18.80 -1.28
N THR A 297 4.51 19.00 -1.67
CA THR A 297 4.00 18.59 -2.98
C THR A 297 4.64 19.38 -4.13
N GLU A 298 4.86 20.68 -3.94
CA GLU A 298 5.56 21.55 -4.90
C GLU A 298 7.03 21.13 -5.05
N SER A 299 7.73 20.87 -3.94
CA SER A 299 9.11 20.38 -3.99
C SER A 299 9.23 19.05 -4.75
N MET A 300 8.27 18.15 -4.54
CA MET A 300 8.18 16.90 -5.29
C MET A 300 7.93 17.14 -6.79
N LEU A 301 7.04 18.08 -7.12
CA LEU A 301 6.77 18.47 -8.51
C LEU A 301 8.02 19.04 -9.20
N VAL A 302 8.82 19.85 -8.51
CA VAL A 302 10.08 20.39 -9.04
C VAL A 302 11.03 19.26 -9.43
N THR A 303 11.22 18.26 -8.58
CA THR A 303 12.07 17.09 -8.92
C THR A 303 11.52 16.32 -10.13
N LEU A 304 10.20 16.17 -10.25
CA LEU A 304 9.60 15.50 -11.40
C LEU A 304 9.74 16.30 -12.70
N VAL A 305 9.67 17.62 -12.65
CA VAL A 305 9.92 18.51 -13.80
C VAL A 305 11.37 18.40 -14.25
N GLN A 306 12.33 18.45 -13.33
CA GLN A 306 13.75 18.29 -13.63
C GLN A 306 14.05 16.91 -14.25
N ALA A 307 13.40 15.85 -13.76
CA ALA A 307 13.54 14.51 -14.33
C ALA A 307 12.96 14.42 -15.75
N GLU A 308 11.86 15.12 -16.03
CA GLU A 308 11.28 15.19 -17.38
C GLU A 308 12.19 15.92 -18.37
N GLU A 309 12.73 17.07 -17.97
CA GLU A 309 13.70 17.83 -18.77
C GLU A 309 14.97 17.01 -19.05
N ALA A 310 15.49 16.31 -18.03
CA ALA A 310 16.64 15.42 -18.21
C ALA A 310 16.35 14.29 -19.20
N LEU A 311 15.13 13.72 -19.19
CA LEU A 311 14.73 12.65 -20.11
C LEU A 311 14.63 13.10 -21.57
N GLU A 312 14.31 14.37 -21.83
CA GLU A 312 14.29 14.91 -23.20
C GLU A 312 15.67 14.85 -23.86
N GLY A 313 16.71 15.16 -23.09
CA GLY A 313 18.12 15.14 -23.52
C GLY A 313 18.74 13.74 -23.66
N VAL A 314 18.05 12.68 -23.21
CA VAL A 314 18.52 11.30 -23.36
C VAL A 314 18.21 10.77 -24.76
N ALA A 315 19.16 10.00 -25.32
CA ALA A 315 19.01 9.30 -26.60
C ALA A 315 17.73 8.47 -26.65
N VAL A 316 17.12 8.37 -27.84
CA VAL A 316 15.88 7.60 -28.01
C VAL A 316 16.14 6.14 -27.64
N SER A 317 15.42 5.67 -26.63
CA SER A 317 15.42 4.27 -26.19
C SER A 317 14.02 3.68 -26.35
N GLU A 318 13.91 2.36 -26.30
CA GLU A 318 12.62 1.68 -26.31
C GLU A 318 11.75 1.97 -25.09
N PHE A 319 12.33 2.52 -24.01
CA PHE A 319 11.64 2.86 -22.76
C PHE A 319 11.19 4.33 -22.70
N LYS A 320 11.65 5.19 -23.63
CA LYS A 320 11.44 6.64 -23.54
C LYS A 320 9.97 7.04 -23.40
N MET A 321 9.08 6.39 -24.15
CA MET A 321 7.63 6.67 -24.08
C MET A 321 7.04 6.24 -22.73
N ASP A 322 7.39 5.05 -22.26
CA ASP A 322 6.99 4.54 -20.95
C ASP A 322 7.46 5.47 -19.82
N ASP A 323 8.73 5.89 -19.86
CA ASP A 323 9.33 6.79 -18.85
C ASP A 323 8.68 8.19 -18.87
N GLN A 324 8.35 8.72 -20.06
CA GLN A 324 7.57 9.96 -20.19
C GLN A 324 6.18 9.80 -19.55
N CYS A 325 5.48 8.71 -19.83
CA CYS A 325 4.17 8.45 -19.25
C CYS A 325 4.22 8.25 -17.72
N VAL A 326 5.27 7.62 -17.18
CA VAL A 326 5.51 7.54 -15.73
C VAL A 326 5.61 8.95 -15.15
N LEU A 327 6.47 9.81 -15.71
CA LEU A 327 6.65 11.17 -15.22
C LEU A 327 5.37 12.00 -15.32
N LYS A 328 4.60 11.88 -16.42
CA LYS A 328 3.27 12.50 -16.53
C LYS A 328 2.31 12.03 -15.44
N LEU A 329 2.24 10.72 -15.16
CA LEU A 329 1.37 10.20 -14.10
C LEU A 329 1.72 10.82 -12.74
N LEU A 330 3.02 10.84 -12.41
CA LEU A 330 3.52 11.37 -11.15
C LEU A 330 3.29 12.89 -11.02
N LYS A 331 3.53 13.66 -12.09
CA LYS A 331 3.24 15.09 -12.12
C LYS A 331 1.75 15.37 -11.99
N GLY A 332 0.91 14.60 -12.68
CA GLY A 332 -0.54 14.71 -12.61
C GLY A 332 -1.08 14.53 -11.19
N LEU A 333 -0.46 13.63 -10.40
CA LEU A 333 -0.79 13.49 -8.97
C LEU A 333 -0.43 14.74 -8.17
N CYS A 334 0.78 15.29 -8.35
CA CYS A 334 1.16 16.53 -7.68
C CYS A 334 0.19 17.67 -8.05
N PHE A 335 -0.10 17.87 -9.34
CA PHE A 335 -1.06 18.87 -9.78
C PHE A 335 -2.45 18.66 -9.17
N ARG A 336 -2.94 17.41 -9.11
CA ARG A 336 -4.22 17.07 -8.47
C ARG A 336 -4.24 17.49 -7.00
N TYR A 337 -3.21 17.16 -6.23
CA TYR A 337 -3.14 17.53 -4.81
C TYR A 337 -2.93 19.03 -4.57
N LEU A 338 -2.31 19.74 -5.53
CA LEU A 338 -2.20 21.20 -5.52
C LEU A 338 -3.47 21.92 -6.01
N GLY A 339 -4.53 21.19 -6.39
CA GLY A 339 -5.75 21.78 -6.94
C GLY A 339 -5.62 22.32 -8.37
N ARG A 340 -4.50 22.02 -9.05
CA ARG A 340 -4.21 22.40 -10.44
C ARG A 340 -4.85 21.40 -11.40
N VAL A 341 -6.18 21.48 -11.48
CA VAL A 341 -7.03 20.45 -12.10
C VAL A 341 -6.76 20.27 -13.59
N ASP A 342 -6.57 21.35 -14.33
CA ASP A 342 -6.40 21.27 -15.78
C ASP A 342 -5.04 20.69 -16.16
N GLU A 343 -3.96 21.09 -15.48
CA GLU A 343 -2.64 20.48 -15.68
C GLU A 343 -2.60 19.00 -15.28
N ALA A 344 -3.36 18.61 -14.25
CA ALA A 344 -3.52 17.22 -13.87
C ALA A 344 -4.21 16.41 -14.98
N LYS A 345 -5.31 16.93 -15.56
CA LYS A 345 -6.01 16.29 -16.68
C LYS A 345 -5.11 16.17 -17.90
N ASP A 346 -4.36 17.21 -18.25
CA ASP A 346 -3.45 17.17 -19.39
C ASP A 346 -2.39 16.07 -19.24
N CYS A 347 -1.85 15.91 -18.02
CA CYS A 347 -0.91 14.83 -17.73
C CYS A 347 -1.53 13.44 -17.90
N PHE A 348 -2.75 13.21 -17.39
CA PHE A 348 -3.38 11.90 -17.50
C PHE A 348 -3.90 11.61 -18.91
N ASN A 349 -4.42 12.62 -19.62
CA ASN A 349 -4.84 12.52 -21.02
C ASN A 349 -3.66 12.23 -21.95
N TYR A 350 -2.48 12.78 -21.66
CA TYR A 350 -1.27 12.46 -22.42
C TYR A 350 -0.96 10.96 -22.42
N ILE A 351 -1.15 10.29 -21.29
CA ILE A 351 -0.92 8.84 -21.16
C ILE A 351 -1.94 8.08 -22.02
N HIS A 352 -3.22 8.48 -21.96
CA HIS A 352 -4.28 7.85 -22.74
C HIS A 352 -4.06 8.01 -24.26
N VAL A 353 -3.71 9.22 -24.72
CA VAL A 353 -3.41 9.49 -26.14
C VAL A 353 -2.23 8.66 -26.66
N ASN A 354 -1.27 8.34 -25.79
CA ASN A 354 -0.08 7.57 -26.14
C ASN A 354 -0.16 6.09 -25.73
N GLU A 355 -1.34 5.56 -25.37
CA GLU A 355 -1.50 4.19 -24.86
C GLU A 355 -0.87 3.12 -25.78
N LYS A 356 -1.01 3.29 -27.10
CA LYS A 356 -0.50 2.34 -28.12
C LYS A 356 1.02 2.37 -28.27
N LYS A 357 1.68 3.40 -27.74
CA LYS A 357 3.13 3.57 -27.78
C LYS A 357 3.81 3.05 -26.50
N ILE A 358 3.04 2.79 -25.44
CA ILE A 358 3.55 2.19 -24.19
C ILE A 358 3.84 0.72 -24.45
N LYS A 359 5.07 0.28 -24.20
CA LYS A 359 5.52 -1.08 -24.52
C LYS A 359 5.63 -2.00 -23.31
N TYR A 360 5.89 -1.43 -22.13
CA TYR A 360 6.27 -2.18 -20.94
C TYR A 360 5.38 -1.86 -19.76
N ASP A 361 5.17 -0.60 -19.41
CA ASP A 361 4.51 -0.17 -18.19
C ASP A 361 3.00 0.04 -18.42
N HIS A 362 2.32 -0.99 -18.93
CA HIS A 362 0.90 -0.91 -19.28
C HIS A 362 -0.04 -0.60 -18.11
N TYR A 363 0.42 -0.74 -16.86
CA TYR A 363 -0.34 -0.34 -15.68
C TYR A 363 -0.64 1.18 -15.68
N LEU A 364 0.13 1.99 -16.42
CA LEU A 364 -0.04 3.43 -16.53
C LEU A 364 -1.42 3.82 -17.10
N ILE A 365 -1.96 3.00 -18.01
CA ILE A 365 -3.23 3.28 -18.69
C ILE A 365 -4.42 3.21 -17.72
N PRO A 366 -4.72 2.06 -17.07
CA PRO A 366 -5.84 1.99 -16.12
C PRO A 366 -5.64 2.93 -14.93
N ASN A 367 -4.40 3.22 -14.55
CA ASN A 367 -4.10 4.13 -13.45
C ASN A 367 -4.33 5.60 -13.81
N ALA A 368 -3.99 6.04 -15.02
CA ALA A 368 -4.31 7.39 -15.49
C ALA A 368 -5.84 7.60 -15.59
N LEU A 369 -6.56 6.59 -16.08
CA LEU A 369 -8.03 6.61 -16.12
C LEU A 369 -8.64 6.66 -14.72
N LEU A 370 -8.08 5.91 -13.76
CA LEU A 370 -8.48 5.99 -12.35
C LEU A 370 -8.29 7.40 -11.79
N GLU A 371 -7.12 8.02 -11.99
CA GLU A 371 -6.89 9.38 -11.48
C GLU A 371 -7.80 10.43 -12.15
N LEU A 372 -8.09 10.30 -13.44
CA LEU A 372 -9.09 11.13 -14.12
C LEU A 372 -10.49 10.93 -13.52
N ALA A 373 -10.88 9.69 -13.23
CA ALA A 373 -12.17 9.43 -12.59
C ALA A 373 -12.25 10.05 -11.20
N LEU A 374 -11.17 9.99 -10.42
CA LEU A 374 -11.11 10.63 -9.10
C LEU A 374 -11.21 12.16 -9.19
N LEU A 375 -10.59 12.77 -10.20
CA LEU A 375 -10.78 14.20 -10.50
C LEU A 375 -12.24 14.50 -10.87
N CYS A 376 -12.86 13.69 -11.72
CA CYS A 376 -14.28 13.87 -12.07
C CYS A 376 -15.19 13.77 -10.84
N LEU A 377 -14.92 12.82 -9.92
CA LEU A 377 -15.68 12.72 -8.66
C LEU A 377 -15.49 13.95 -7.76
N GLN A 378 -14.27 14.50 -7.69
CA GLN A 378 -14.01 15.74 -6.95
C GLN A 378 -14.75 16.94 -7.55
N LEU A 379 -15.00 16.94 -8.86
CA LEU A 379 -15.78 17.94 -9.58
C LEU A 379 -17.28 17.60 -9.67
N GLU A 380 -17.76 16.61 -8.90
CA GLU A 380 -19.15 16.14 -8.88
C GLU A 380 -19.67 15.59 -10.24
N LYS A 381 -18.77 15.27 -11.18
CA LYS A 381 -19.07 14.67 -12.49
C LYS A 381 -19.17 13.15 -12.41
N ARG A 382 -20.18 12.64 -11.68
CA ARG A 382 -20.31 11.22 -11.35
C ARG A 382 -20.43 10.30 -12.58
N GLU A 383 -21.22 10.67 -13.58
CA GLU A 383 -21.42 9.84 -14.77
C GLU A 383 -20.14 9.65 -15.59
N GLU A 384 -19.36 10.71 -15.75
CA GLU A 384 -18.07 10.68 -16.44
C GLU A 384 -17.07 9.80 -15.67
N ALA A 385 -17.02 9.96 -14.34
CA ALA A 385 -16.20 9.11 -13.49
C ALA A 385 -16.53 7.62 -13.63
N ILE A 386 -17.82 7.25 -13.67
CA ILE A 386 -18.24 5.85 -13.84
C ILE A 386 -17.73 5.29 -15.18
N LYS A 387 -17.90 6.02 -16.29
CA LYS A 387 -17.41 5.59 -17.62
C LYS A 387 -15.89 5.37 -17.64
N LEU A 388 -15.13 6.28 -17.02
CA LEU A 388 -13.68 6.17 -16.90
C LEU A 388 -13.27 4.93 -16.09
N LEU A 389 -13.96 4.67 -14.97
CA LEU A 389 -13.71 3.51 -14.12
C LEU A 389 -14.03 2.18 -14.83
N GLU A 390 -15.14 2.12 -15.58
CA GLU A 390 -15.49 0.95 -16.41
C GLU A 390 -14.42 0.70 -17.49
N THR A 391 -13.94 1.77 -18.14
CA THR A 391 -12.88 1.68 -19.15
C THR A 391 -11.56 1.21 -18.54
N ALA A 392 -11.20 1.72 -17.35
CA ALA A 392 -10.03 1.28 -16.61
C ALA A 392 -10.13 -0.22 -16.26
N LYS A 393 -11.32 -0.69 -15.87
CA LYS A 393 -11.60 -2.10 -15.58
C LYS A 393 -11.37 -3.00 -16.80
N ALA A 394 -11.81 -2.57 -17.97
CA ALA A 394 -11.60 -3.31 -19.21
C ALA A 394 -10.11 -3.41 -19.58
N ASN A 395 -9.37 -2.30 -19.45
CA ASN A 395 -7.93 -2.24 -19.73
C ASN A 395 -7.09 -3.09 -18.75
N THR A 396 -7.53 -3.15 -17.49
CA THR A 396 -6.98 -4.05 -16.48
C THR A 396 -7.07 -5.52 -16.91
N VAL A 397 -8.14 -5.94 -17.57
CA VAL A 397 -8.31 -7.33 -18.03
C VAL A 397 -7.47 -7.62 -19.28
N LEU A 398 -7.30 -6.63 -20.18
CA LEU A 398 -6.47 -6.77 -21.39
C LEU A 398 -4.98 -6.86 -21.05
N THR A 399 -4.52 -6.09 -20.06
CA THR A 399 -3.16 -6.20 -19.51
C THR A 399 -2.89 -7.50 -18.74
N LEU A 400 -3.92 -8.34 -18.55
CA LEU A 400 -3.82 -9.69 -18.00
C LEU A 400 -3.71 -10.79 -19.08
N GLN A 401 -3.51 -10.46 -20.36
CA GLN A 401 -3.23 -11.44 -21.41
C GLN A 401 -1.71 -11.64 -21.58
N PRO A 402 -1.21 -12.87 -21.84
CA PRO A 402 0.22 -13.11 -22.01
C PRO A 402 0.75 -12.44 -23.28
N ASP A 403 1.79 -11.61 -23.15
CA ASP A 403 2.53 -11.09 -24.30
C ASP A 403 3.14 -12.23 -25.11
N ALA A 404 2.72 -12.37 -26.37
CA ALA A 404 3.11 -13.44 -27.28
C ALA A 404 4.58 -13.40 -27.76
N ASN A 405 5.37 -12.38 -27.35
CA ASN A 405 6.68 -12.10 -27.94
C ASN A 405 7.91 -12.34 -27.05
N PHE A 406 7.74 -12.94 -25.87
CA PHE A 406 8.87 -13.46 -25.09
C PHE A 406 8.83 -14.98 -25.02
N THR A 407 9.73 -15.63 -25.75
CA THR A 407 9.99 -17.07 -25.69
C THR A 407 10.64 -17.46 -24.37
N GLY A 408 9.83 -17.44 -23.31
CA GLY A 408 10.17 -17.92 -21.97
C GLY A 408 8.87 -18.01 -21.20
N ARG A 409 8.34 -19.23 -21.01
CA ARG A 409 7.06 -19.49 -20.34
C ARG A 409 6.95 -18.79 -18.98
N SER A 410 6.29 -17.63 -18.94
CA SER A 410 5.53 -17.14 -17.80
C SER A 410 4.47 -16.17 -18.28
N SER A 411 3.22 -16.64 -18.33
CA SER A 411 2.02 -15.81 -18.42
C SER A 411 1.85 -15.04 -17.10
N ASP A 412 2.58 -13.94 -16.95
CA ASP A 412 2.62 -13.14 -15.72
C ASP A 412 2.26 -11.69 -16.06
N SER A 413 1.00 -11.53 -16.42
CA SER A 413 0.34 -10.28 -16.71
C SER A 413 -0.27 -9.78 -15.39
N TYR A 414 0.04 -8.55 -14.95
CA TYR A 414 -0.44 -8.02 -13.66
C TYR A 414 -0.87 -6.56 -13.76
N CYS A 415 -2.05 -6.31 -13.18
CA CYS A 415 -2.54 -4.98 -12.90
C CYS A 415 -2.14 -4.53 -11.50
N VAL A 416 -1.82 -3.25 -11.35
CA VAL A 416 -1.56 -2.56 -10.06
C VAL A 416 -2.89 -2.20 -9.36
N THR A 417 -4.02 -2.40 -10.06
CA THR A 417 -5.36 -2.01 -9.63
C THR A 417 -6.33 -3.16 -9.91
N ASP A 418 -6.88 -3.81 -8.88
CA ASP A 418 -8.05 -4.67 -9.06
C ASP A 418 -9.31 -3.80 -9.16
N ILE A 419 -9.58 -3.30 -10.37
CA ILE A 419 -10.78 -2.50 -10.68
C ILE A 419 -12.04 -3.39 -10.71
N GLN A 420 -11.93 -4.70 -10.45
CA GLN A 420 -13.06 -5.60 -10.51
C GLN A 420 -14.11 -5.40 -9.43
N CYS A 421 -13.79 -4.64 -8.38
CA CYS A 421 -14.68 -4.30 -7.26
C CYS A 421 -15.66 -3.13 -7.54
N LEU A 422 -15.78 -2.65 -8.79
CA LEU A 422 -16.85 -1.72 -9.18
C LEU A 422 -18.21 -2.44 -9.21
N ASN A 423 -19.05 -2.21 -8.19
CA ASN A 423 -20.48 -2.58 -8.23
C ASN A 423 -21.33 -1.29 -8.29
N PRO A 424 -21.94 -0.93 -9.44
CA PRO A 424 -22.62 0.36 -9.61
C PRO A 424 -24.01 0.48 -8.96
N LEU A 425 -24.51 -0.56 -8.29
CA LEU A 425 -25.96 -0.76 -8.16
C LEU A 425 -26.60 -0.54 -6.78
N HIS A 426 -25.88 -0.14 -5.73
CA HIS A 426 -26.52 0.23 -4.46
C HIS A 426 -26.28 1.69 -4.13
N GLY A 427 -27.40 2.43 -4.09
CA GLY A 427 -27.46 3.82 -3.67
C GLY A 427 -26.99 3.96 -2.22
N ASP A 428 -26.36 5.10 -1.98
CA ASP A 428 -25.84 5.59 -0.70
C ASP A 428 -24.45 5.11 -0.25
N THR A 429 -23.52 6.06 -0.38
CA THR A 429 -22.28 6.26 0.41
C THR A 429 -21.31 5.08 0.53
N GLU A 430 -20.40 4.95 -0.45
CA GLU A 430 -18.96 4.62 -0.29
C GLU A 430 -18.37 4.13 -1.63
N LEU A 431 -18.25 5.02 -2.62
CA LEU A 431 -17.46 4.78 -3.83
C LEU A 431 -16.09 5.44 -3.67
N SER A 432 -15.25 4.89 -2.78
CA SER A 432 -13.88 5.38 -2.56
C SER A 432 -12.85 4.44 -3.19
N SER A 433 -12.10 5.01 -4.13
CA SER A 433 -10.82 4.58 -4.73
C SER A 433 -10.28 3.20 -4.30
N TRP A 434 -10.31 2.24 -5.23
CA TRP A 434 -9.64 0.95 -5.06
C TRP A 434 -8.29 0.99 -5.78
N ARG A 435 -7.19 1.13 -5.03
CA ARG A 435 -5.83 0.81 -5.52
C ARG A 435 -5.40 -0.51 -4.90
N CYS A 436 -6.14 -1.58 -5.18
CA CYS A 436 -5.74 -2.91 -4.74
C CYS A 436 -4.66 -3.45 -5.67
N ILE A 437 -3.46 -3.60 -5.11
CA ILE A 437 -2.43 -4.47 -5.66
C ILE A 437 -2.81 -5.90 -5.26
N ASP A 438 -3.36 -6.70 -6.18
CA ASP A 438 -3.53 -8.12 -5.91
C ASP A 438 -2.47 -9.01 -6.53
N SER A 439 -1.81 -9.73 -5.62
CA SER A 439 -1.52 -11.14 -5.82
C SER A 439 -2.83 -11.94 -5.78
N ILE A 440 -2.92 -12.99 -6.60
CA ILE A 440 -4.03 -13.97 -6.73
C ILE A 440 -4.99 -13.56 -7.87
N ASN A 441 -5.11 -14.28 -8.98
CA ASN A 441 -4.75 -15.66 -9.30
C ASN A 441 -3.49 -15.76 -10.14
#